data_AF-A0A497SF64-F1
#
_entry.id   AF-A0A497SF64-F1
#
_cell.length_a   1.000
_cell.length_b   1.000
_cell.length_c   1.000
_cell.angle_alpha   90.00
_cell.angle_beta   90.00
_cell.angle_gamma   90.00
#
_symmetry.space_group_name_H-M   'P 1'
#
loop_
_entity.id
_entity.type
_entity.pdbx_description
1 polymer ?
#
loop_
_entity_poly.entity_id
_entity_poly.type
_entity_poly.pdbx_seq_one_letter_code
_entity_poly.pdbx_strand_id
1 'polypeptide(L)' 'DYTFGEEVKRKGVKKDAVEIAPNKFKQLQFERLRTAWRNGRVNEVIVKEQIKELKQEYQKGIVTESGRVIPFRLS' A
#
# COMPACT_ATOMS: atom_id res chain seq x y z
N ASP A 1 -8.43 2.08 -5.46
CA ASP A 1 -9.15 2.36 -4.19
C ASP A 1 -10.64 2.08 -4.32
N TYR A 2 -11.25 1.57 -3.26
CA TYR A 2 -12.69 1.32 -3.19
C TYR A 2 -13.21 1.65 -1.80
N THR A 3 -14.44 2.15 -1.73
CA THR A 3 -15.17 2.36 -0.50
C THR A 3 -15.95 1.09 -0.16
N PHE A 4 -15.91 0.67 1.09
CA PHE A 4 -16.72 -0.42 1.60
C PHE A 4 -17.52 0.11 2.80
N GLY A 5 -18.76 0.52 2.55
CA GLY A 5 -19.53 1.33 3.51
C GLY A 5 -18.84 2.67 3.75
N GLU A 6 -18.55 2.98 5.01
CA GLU A 6 -17.88 4.21 5.44
C GLU A 6 -16.34 4.10 5.39
N GLU A 7 -15.77 2.90 5.21
CA GLU A 7 -14.31 2.71 5.15
C GLU A 7 -13.79 2.92 3.71
N VAL A 8 -12.83 3.84 3.55
CA VAL A 8 -12.06 4.00 2.31
C VAL A 8 -10.87 3.03 2.32
N LYS A 9 -10.89 2.01 1.47
CA LYS A 9 -9.76 1.09 1.31
C LYS A 9 -8.84 1.53 0.18
N ARG A 10 -7.66 2.02 0.57
CA ARG A 10 -6.54 2.33 -0.33
C ARG A 10 -5.79 1.04 -0.66
N LYS A 11 -5.76 0.65 -1.93
CA LYS A 11 -5.09 -0.61 -2.33
C LYS A 11 -3.58 -0.49 -2.11
N GLY A 12 -2.98 -1.52 -1.52
CA GLY A 12 -1.55 -1.54 -1.24
C GLY A 12 -1.13 -0.70 -0.03
N VAL A 13 -2.06 -0.14 0.73
CA VAL A 13 -1.79 0.54 2.01
C VAL A 13 -2.38 -0.30 3.13
N LYS A 14 -1.68 -0.42 4.26
CA LYS A 14 -2.21 -1.13 5.44
C LYS A 14 -3.41 -0.37 6.01
N LYS A 15 -4.35 -1.09 6.63
CA LYS A 15 -5.53 -0.48 7.27
C LYS A 15 -5.13 0.58 8.31
N ASP A 16 -4.10 0.28 9.09
CA ASP A 16 -3.65 1.14 10.20
C ASP A 16 -2.59 2.17 9.77
N ALA A 17 -2.38 2.36 8.46
CA ALA A 17 -1.45 3.36 7.97
C ALA A 17 -2.09 4.75 8.00
N VAL A 18 -1.32 5.75 8.42
CA VAL A 18 -1.76 7.14 8.51
C VAL A 18 -1.28 7.90 7.28
N GLU A 19 -2.19 8.56 6.55
CA GLU A 19 -1.82 9.45 5.44
C GLU A 19 -1.19 10.74 6.02
N ILE A 20 0.10 10.96 5.74
CA ILE A 20 0.84 12.14 6.24
C ILE A 20 0.94 13.26 5.21
N ALA A 21 0.77 12.92 3.93
CA ALA A 21 0.70 13.83 2.80
C ALA A 21 0.02 13.08 1.62
N PRO A 22 -0.44 13.78 0.57
CA PRO A 22 -1.07 13.12 -0.58
C PRO A 22 -0.20 11.98 -1.12
N ASN A 23 -0.76 10.77 -1.17
CA ASN A 23 -0.08 9.54 -1.61
C ASN A 23 1.13 9.09 -0.76
N LYS A 24 1.31 9.65 0.44
CA LYS A 24 2.36 9.27 1.39
C LYS A 24 1.75 8.76 2.69
N PHE A 25 2.02 7.51 3.00
CA PHE A 25 1.43 6.80 4.13
C PHE A 25 2.50 6.36 5.10
N LYS A 26 2.36 6.74 6.37
CA LYS A 26 3.19 6.25 7.47
C LYS A 26 2.62 4.92 7.96
N GLN A 27 3.43 3.88 7.95
CA GLN A 27 3.01 2.53 8.34
C GLN A 27 4.10 1.81 9.14
N LEU A 28 3.69 0.89 10.03
CA LEU A 28 4.62 0.01 10.72
C LEU A 28 5.16 -1.07 9.77
N GLN A 29 6.47 -1.22 9.74
CA GLN A 29 7.20 -2.26 9.03
C GLN A 29 7.90 -3.17 10.04
N PHE A 30 7.60 -4.46 9.94
CA PHE A 30 8.34 -5.51 10.65
C PHE A 30 9.63 -5.82 9.90
N GLU A 31 10.73 -5.93 10.65
CA GLU A 31 11.98 -6.45 10.11
C GLU A 31 11.76 -7.87 9.58
N ARG A 32 12.35 -8.18 8.42
CA ARG A 32 12.28 -9.53 7.85
C ARG A 32 13.23 -10.45 8.62
N LEU A 33 12.82 -11.69 8.87
CA LEU A 33 13.63 -12.70 9.55
C LEU A 33 15.05 -12.82 8.97
N ARG A 34 15.19 -12.83 7.64
CA ARG A 34 16.50 -12.86 6.96
C ARG A 34 17.40 -11.67 7.34
N THR A 35 16.82 -10.49 7.54
CA THR A 35 17.57 -9.29 7.93
C THR A 35 17.95 -9.35 9.41
N ALA A 36 17.04 -9.82 10.26
CA ALA A 36 17.29 -10.04 11.68
C ALA A 36 18.44 -11.05 11.90
N TRP A 37 18.40 -12.21 11.23
CA TRP A 37 19.48 -13.22 11.26
C TRP A 37 20.82 -12.69 10.77
N ARG A 38 20.84 -11.98 9.63
CA ARG A 38 22.08 -11.38 9.12
C ARG A 38 22.70 -10.40 10.11
N ASN A 39 21.89 -9.75 10.94
CA ASN A 39 22.33 -8.81 11.95
C ASN A 39 22.53 -9.44 13.34
N GLY A 40 22.50 -10.78 13.46
CA GLY A 40 22.69 -11.50 14.72
C GLY A 40 21.52 -11.42 15.71
N ARG A 41 20.38 -10.84 15.32
CA ARG A 41 19.20 -10.68 16.18
C ARG A 41 18.21 -11.82 15.93
N VAL A 42 18.43 -12.95 16.58
CA VAL A 42 17.59 -14.15 16.40
C VAL A 42 16.38 -14.16 17.34
N ASN A 43 16.50 -13.50 18.49
CA ASN A 43 15.50 -13.52 19.58
C ASN A 43 14.73 -12.19 19.73
N GLU A 44 14.85 -11.28 18.76
CA GLU A 44 14.26 -9.95 18.81
C GLU A 44 13.51 -9.64 17.52
N VAL A 45 12.41 -8.88 17.63
CA VAL A 45 11.65 -8.38 16.48
C VAL A 45 11.69 -6.86 16.48
N ILE A 46 12.33 -6.28 15.46
CA ILE A 46 12.32 -4.83 15.28
C ILE A 46 11.09 -4.44 14.46
N VAL A 47 10.29 -3.53 15.02
CA VAL A 47 9.22 -2.84 14.32
C VAL A 47 9.63 -1.39 14.15
N LYS A 48 9.59 -0.89 12.91
CA LYS A 48 9.95 0.49 12.60
C LYS A 48 8.84 1.19 11.85
N GLU A 49 8.77 2.50 11.99
CA GLU A 49 7.91 3.31 11.15
C GLU A 49 8.56 3.50 9.77
N GLN A 50 7.78 3.31 8.71
CA GLN A 50 8.21 3.51 7.33
C GLN A 50 7.21 4.41 6.61
N ILE A 51 7.73 5.39 5.86
CA ILE A 51 6.93 6.15 4.90
C ILE A 51 6.86 5.35 3.60
N LYS A 52 5.63 5.01 3.19
CA LYS A 52 5.32 4.39 1.92
C LYS A 52 4.74 5.44 0.99
N GLU A 53 5.44 5.69 -0.11
CA GLU A 53 4.96 6.51 -1.20
C GLU A 53 4.26 5.63 -2.24
N LEU A 54 3.00 5.92 -2.53
CA LEU A 54 2.26 5.31 -3.62
C LEU A 54 2.45 6.13 -4.89
N LYS A 55 3.08 5.54 -5.90
CA LYS A 55 3.30 6.19 -7.20
C LYS A 55 2.07 6.20 -8.12
N GLN A 56 0.89 5.80 -7.66
CA GLN A 56 -0.20 5.46 -8.58
C GLN A 56 -0.95 6.68 -9.12
N GLU A 57 -0.89 6.83 -10.44
CA GLU A 57 -2.08 7.06 -11.24
C GLU A 57 -2.85 5.72 -11.33
N TYR A 58 -4.03 5.66 -10.74
CA TYR A 58 -4.78 4.41 -10.56
C TYR A 58 -5.70 4.14 -11.77
N GLN A 59 -5.27 3.28 -12.70
CA GLN A 59 -6.06 2.89 -13.86
C GLN A 59 -6.92 1.65 -13.55
N LYS A 60 -8.23 1.84 -13.32
CA LYS A 60 -9.24 0.76 -13.20
C LYS A 60 -9.59 0.12 -14.54
N GLY A 61 -9.10 0.71 -15.63
CA GLY A 61 -9.42 0.37 -16.99
C GLY A 61 -8.68 1.28 -17.97
N ILE A 62 -8.82 0.99 -19.26
CA ILE A 62 -8.28 1.83 -20.33
C ILE A 62 -9.32 2.91 -20.66
N VAL A 63 -8.90 4.18 -20.66
CA VAL A 63 -9.72 5.29 -21.16
C VAL A 63 -9.49 5.38 -22.67
N THR A 64 -10.54 5.22 -23.46
CA THR A 64 -10.46 5.38 -24.92
C THR A 64 -10.37 6.86 -25.28
N GLU A 65 -9.97 7.17 -26.52
CA GLU A 65 -9.93 8.55 -27.04
C GLU A 65 -11.30 9.24 -27.00
N SER A 66 -12.39 8.46 -26.99
CA SER A 66 -13.77 8.93 -26.81
C SER A 66 -14.19 9.15 -25.35
N GLY A 67 -13.30 8.90 -24.38
CA GLY A 67 -13.56 9.03 -22.95
C GLY A 67 -14.29 7.82 -22.31
N ARG A 68 -14.50 6.73 -23.06
CA ARG A 68 -15.14 5.52 -22.53
C ARG A 68 -14.14 4.71 -21.71
N VAL A 69 -14.53 4.27 -20.52
CA VAL A 69 -13.67 3.47 -19.63
C VAL A 69 -13.93 1.98 -19.85
N ILE A 70 -12.88 1.22 -20.20
CA ILE A 70 -12.92 -0.25 -20.33
C ILE A 70 -12.31 -0.86 -19.06
N PRO A 71 -13.12 -1.32 -18.09
CA PRO A 71 -12.60 -1.84 -16.83
C PRO A 71 -11.87 -3.18 -17.00
N PHE A 72 -10.77 -3.37 -16.29
CA PHE A 72 -10.10 -4.68 -16.23
C PHE A 72 -10.98 -5.67 -15.45
N ARG A 73 -11.31 -6.82 -16.06
CA ARG A 73 -12.06 -7.91 -15.41
C ARG A 73 -11.10 -9.01 -14.97
N LEU A 74 -11.32 -9.57 -13.78
CA LEU A 74 -10.68 -10.81 -13.34
C LEU A 74 -11.57 -11.95 -13.83
N SER A 75 -10.99 -12.86 -14.62
CA SER A 75 -11.61 -14.10 -15.09
C SER A 75 -11.65 -15.15 -13.99
#